data_AF-A0A6G0Q5H4-F1
#
_entry.id   AF-A0A6G0Q5H4-F1
#
_cell.length_a   1.000
_cell.length_b   1.000
_cell.length_c   1.000
_cell.angle_alpha   90.00
_cell.angle_beta   90.00
_cell.angle_gamma   90.00
#
_symmetry.space_group_name_H-M   'P 1'
#
loop_
_entity.id
_entity.type
_entity.pdbx_description
1 polymer ?
#
loop_
_entity_poly.entity_id
_entity_poly.type
_entity_poly.pdbx_seq_one_letter_code
_entity_poly.pdbx_strand_id
1 'polypeptide(L)'
;MYSAICHQLCQAPTTSRSTTKVVYTLVVHFHAKEGKDVEEKIRNKLIEASQTYVKDAEVIGWHVMQDHVDTRKWTIVERYERQSSLKIH
;
A
#
# COMPACT_ATOMS: atom_id res chain seq x y z
N MET A 1 -11.23 13.29 -11.17
CA MET A 1 -10.31 12.47 -11.98
C MET A 1 -9.09 12.23 -11.10
N TYR A 2 -9.00 11.07 -10.42
CA TYR A 2 -7.93 10.80 -9.47
C TYR A 2 -6.72 10.23 -10.21
N SER A 3 -5.54 10.83 -10.04
CA SER A 3 -4.28 10.32 -10.58
C SER A 3 -3.54 9.60 -9.45
N ALA A 4 -3.62 8.27 -9.41
CA ALA A 4 -2.80 7.45 -8.53
C ALA A 4 -1.50 7.11 -9.28
N ILE A 5 -0.35 7.51 -8.74
CA ILE A 5 0.96 7.15 -9.29
C ILE A 5 1.44 5.92 -8.52
N CYS A 6 1.56 4.78 -9.19
CA CYS A 6 2.04 3.52 -8.62
C CYS A 6 3.51 3.32 -9.02
N HIS A 7 4.44 3.41 -8.05
CA HIS A 7 5.85 3.12 -8.29
C HIS A 7 6.17 1.68 -7.83
N GLN A 8 6.51 0.81 -8.78
CA GLN A 8 6.95 -0.56 -8.50
C GLN A 8 8.48 -0.61 -8.45
N LEU A 9 9.04 -0.90 -7.28
CA LEU A 9 10.48 -1.09 -7.09
C LEU A 9 10.80 -2.59 -7.06
N CYS A 10 11.56 -3.07 -8.05
CA CYS A 10 12.08 -4.44 -8.11
C CYS A 10 13.56 -4.43 -7.69
N GLN A 11 13.95 -5.20 -6.68
CA GLN A 11 15.35 -5.31 -6.22
C GLN A 11 16.05 -6.53 -6.84
N ALA A 12 17.33 -6.39 -7.20
CA ALA A 12 18.13 -7.41 -7.89
C ALA A 12 18.60 -8.56 -6.97
N PRO A 13 18.89 -9.77 -7.50
CA PRO A 13 19.22 -10.94 -6.68
C PRO A 13 20.71 -11.03 -6.34
N THR A 14 21.04 -11.21 -5.06
CA THR A 14 22.39 -11.54 -4.57
C THR A 14 22.53 -13.02 -4.23
N THR A 15 23.63 -13.62 -4.68
CA THR A 15 23.96 -15.05 -4.65
C THR A 15 24.42 -15.53 -3.25
N SER A 16 23.52 -16.13 -2.47
CA SER A 16 23.85 -17.13 -1.43
C SER A 16 22.60 -17.96 -1.12
N ARG A 17 22.76 -19.24 -0.76
CA ARG A 17 21.69 -20.26 -0.66
C ARG A 17 20.78 -20.04 0.56
N SER A 18 19.99 -18.98 0.48
CA SER A 18 18.78 -18.67 1.22
C SER A 18 17.78 -18.33 0.13
N THR A 19 16.57 -18.91 0.13
CA THR A 19 15.55 -18.54 -0.85
C THR A 19 15.20 -17.07 -0.62
N THR A 20 15.85 -16.15 -1.31
CA THR A 20 15.56 -14.72 -1.24
C THR A 20 14.15 -14.52 -1.79
N LYS A 21 13.17 -14.47 -0.90
CA LYS A 21 11.80 -14.11 -1.28
C LYS A 21 11.82 -12.70 -1.84
N VAL A 22 11.49 -12.56 -3.12
CA VAL A 22 11.33 -11.26 -3.77
C VAL A 22 10.10 -10.59 -3.16
N VAL A 23 10.27 -9.41 -2.58
CA VAL A 23 9.17 -8.64 -2.00
C VAL A 23 8.74 -7.58 -2.99
N TYR A 24 7.47 -7.63 -3.38
CA TYR A 24 6.86 -6.61 -4.23
C TYR A 24 6.23 -5.56 -3.34
N THR A 25 6.61 -4.30 -3.53
CA THR A 25 6.08 -3.17 -2.75
C THR A 25 5.31 -2.24 -3.66
N LEU A 26 4.05 -1.95 -3.31
CA LEU A 26 3.28 -0.87 -3.92
C LEU A 26 3.25 0.29 -2.94
N VAL A 27 3.56 1.47 -3.47
CA VAL A 27 3.39 2.73 -2.75
C VAL A 27 2.36 3.54 -3.50
N VAL A 28 1.21 3.71 -2.88
CA VAL A 28 0.09 4.46 -3.44
C VAL A 28 0.02 5.81 -2.72
N HIS A 29 0.20 6.88 -3.47
CA HIS A 29 -0.01 8.24 -2.99
C HIS A 29 -1.30 8.79 -3.58
N PHE A 30 -2.13 9.42 -2.73
CA PHE A 30 -3.29 10.14 -3.22
C PHE A 30 -3.61 11.37 -2.37
N HIS A 31 -4.31 12.32 -2.99
CA HIS A 31 -4.79 13.54 -2.35
C HIS A 31 -6.31 13.51 -2.26
N ALA A 32 -6.83 13.63 -1.04
CA ALA A 32 -8.25 13.67 -0.77
C ALA A 32 -8.86 14.98 -1.29
N LYS A 33 -10.09 14.92 -1.81
CA LYS A 33 -10.88 16.12 -2.10
C LYS A 33 -11.25 16.88 -0.83
N GLU A 34 -11.58 18.16 -0.97
CA GLU A 34 -12.14 18.95 0.13
C GLU A 34 -13.56 18.49 0.46
N GLY A 35 -13.93 18.65 1.72
CA GLY A 35 -15.30 18.42 2.17
C GLY A 35 -15.38 18.04 3.64
N LYS A 36 -16.58 18.18 4.19
CA LYS A 36 -16.88 17.78 5.55
C LYS A 36 -16.73 16.26 5.71
N ASP A 37 -16.01 15.84 6.76
CA ASP A 37 -15.80 14.45 7.17
C ASP A 37 -15.12 13.55 6.11
N VAL A 38 -14.47 14.13 5.08
CA VAL A 38 -13.82 13.35 4.02
C VAL A 38 -12.63 12.57 4.57
N GLU A 39 -11.78 13.21 5.37
CA GLU A 39 -10.59 12.58 5.95
C GLU A 39 -10.94 11.44 6.90
N GLU A 40 -11.95 11.63 7.74
CA GLU A 40 -12.43 10.59 8.65
C GLU A 40 -12.99 9.38 7.88
N LYS A 41 -13.78 9.63 6.82
CA LYS A 41 -14.29 8.55 5.95
C LYS A 41 -13.17 7.79 5.26
N ILE A 42 -12.13 8.48 4.81
CA ILE A 42 -10.96 7.85 4.20
C ILE A 42 -10.23 7.00 5.25
N ARG A 43 -9.93 7.57 6.43
CA ARG A 43 -9.27 6.87 7.53
C ARG A 43 -10.00 5.58 7.90
N ASN A 44 -11.30 5.65 8.12
CA ASN A 44 -12.11 4.50 8.52
C ASN A 44 -12.11 3.41 7.45
N LYS A 45 -12.29 3.79 6.16
CA LYS A 45 -12.23 2.84 5.05
C LYS A 45 -10.86 2.19 4.88
N LEU A 46 -9.78 2.96 5.04
CA LEU A 46 -8.42 2.43 4.93
C LEU A 46 -8.06 1.52 6.10
N ILE A 47 -8.51 1.82 7.32
CA ILE A 47 -8.33 0.92 8.47
C ILE A 47 -9.07 -0.40 8.25
N GLU A 48 -10.32 -0.34 7.78
CA GLU A 48 -11.11 -1.53 7.45
C GLU A 48 -10.43 -2.37 6.35
N ALA A 49 -9.94 -1.72 5.29
CA ALA A 49 -9.19 -2.38 4.23
C ALA A 49 -7.91 -3.03 4.77
N SER A 50 -7.12 -2.31 5.57
CA SER A 50 -5.90 -2.83 6.21
C SER A 50 -6.17 -4.12 6.98
N GLN A 51 -7.20 -4.12 7.83
CA GLN A 51 -7.57 -5.29 8.64
C GLN A 51 -8.06 -6.47 7.80
N THR A 52 -8.55 -6.22 6.59
CA THR A 52 -8.98 -7.27 5.66
C THR A 52 -7.78 -7.86 4.93
N TYR A 53 -6.91 -7.04 4.36
CA TYR A 53 -5.80 -7.51 3.52
C TYR A 53 -4.65 -8.12 4.31
N VAL A 54 -4.38 -7.70 5.55
CA VAL A 54 -3.35 -8.35 6.39
C VAL A 54 -3.68 -9.81 6.75
N LYS A 55 -4.91 -10.28 6.50
CA LYS A 55 -5.30 -11.67 6.73
C LYS A 55 -4.94 -12.59 5.55
N ASP A 56 -4.60 -12.03 4.40
CA ASP A 56 -4.14 -12.81 3.26
C ASP A 56 -2.72 -13.34 3.54
N ALA A 57 -2.52 -14.65 3.38
CA ALA A 57 -1.25 -15.32 3.67
C ALA A 57 -0.08 -14.80 2.82
N GLU A 58 -0.37 -14.08 1.74
CA GLU A 58 0.62 -13.56 0.80
C GLU A 58 1.04 -12.13 1.09
N VAL A 59 0.30 -11.46 1.98
CA VAL A 59 0.55 -10.09 2.40
C VAL A 59 1.58 -10.10 3.52
N ILE A 60 2.72 -9.47 3.23
CA ILE A 60 3.79 -9.24 4.21
C ILE A 60 3.42 -8.06 5.11
N GLY A 61 2.75 -7.05 4.55
CA GLY A 61 2.34 -5.88 5.31
C GLY A 61 1.46 -4.94 4.49
N TRP A 62 0.54 -4.27 5.18
CA TRP A 62 -0.35 -3.28 4.60
C TRP A 62 -0.50 -2.10 5.57
N HIS A 63 0.10 -0.96 5.21
CA HIS A 63 0.27 0.17 6.12
C HIS A 63 -0.36 1.44 5.56
N VAL A 64 -1.11 2.14 6.40
CA VAL A 64 -1.72 3.42 6.08
C VAL A 64 -0.98 4.54 6.79
N MET A 65 -0.64 5.59 6.06
CA MET A 65 0.03 6.77 6.57
C MET A 65 -0.70 8.02 6.10
N GLN A 66 -0.88 8.97 7.00
CA GLN A 66 -1.38 10.31 6.73
C GLN A 66 -0.22 11.29 6.87
N ASP A 67 -0.08 12.24 5.95
CA ASP A 67 0.93 13.29 6.05
C ASP A 67 0.63 14.19 7.26
N HIS A 68 1.68 14.62 7.95
CA HIS A 68 1.57 15.40 9.19
C HIS A 68 1.40 16.91 8.94
N VAL A 69 1.71 17.38 7.73
CA VAL A 69 1.58 18.79 7.32
C VAL A 69 0.29 18.99 6.53
N ASP A 70 -0.02 18.10 5.59
CA ASP A 70 -1.24 18.13 4.78
C ASP A 70 -2.11 16.89 5.06
N THR A 71 -3.12 17.06 5.91
CA THR A 71 -4.05 16.00 6.33
C THR A 71 -4.80 15.35 5.16
N ARG A 72 -4.81 15.97 3.98
CA ARG A 72 -5.44 15.42 2.78
C ARG A 72 -4.49 14.53 1.97
N LYS A 73 -3.20 14.47 2.29
CA LYS A 73 -2.24 13.55 1.66
C LYS A 73 -2.19 12.24 2.41
N TRP A 74 -2.32 11.17 1.65
CA TRP A 74 -2.33 9.80 2.16
C TRP A 74 -1.33 8.95 1.39
N THR A 75 -0.73 8.01 2.10
CA THR A 75 0.16 7.01 1.53
C THR A 75 -0.23 5.64 2.04
N ILE A 76 -0.34 4.67 1.14
CA ILE A 76 -0.52 3.26 1.47
C ILE A 76 0.73 2.52 1.01
N VAL A 77 1.29 1.69 1.89
CA VAL A 77 2.40 0.80 1.57
C VAL A 77 1.93 -0.63 1.70
N GLU A 78 1.96 -1.34 0.57
CA GLU A 78 1.51 -2.73 0.46
C GLU A 78 2.70 -3.59 0.07
N ARG A 79 2.87 -4.73 0.74
CA ARG A 79 4.02 -5.62 0.53
C ARG A 79 3.54 -7.05 0.34
N TYR A 80 3.99 -7.69 -0.73
CA TYR A 80 3.57 -9.04 -1.13
C TYR A 80 4.76 -9.94 -1.44
N GLU A 81 4.62 -11.24 -1.19
CA GLU A 81 5.66 -12.24 -1.52
C GLU A 81 5.66 -12.67 -2.99
N ARG A 82 4.56 -12.48 -3.72
CA ARG A 82 4.41 -12.94 -5.11
C ARG A 82 3.98 -11.82 -6.05
N GLN A 83 4.51 -11.84 -7.27
CA GLN A 83 4.12 -10.88 -8.31
C GLN A 83 2.65 -11.05 -8.74
N SER A 84 2.12 -12.27 -8.65
CA SER A 84 0.74 -12.58 -9.02
C SER A 84 -0.29 -11.89 -8.14
N SER A 85 0.04 -11.62 -6.87
CA SER A 85 -0.84 -10.95 -5.92
C SER A 85 -1.17 -9.52 -6.36
N LEU A 86 -0.32 -8.91 -7.20
CA LEU A 86 -0.56 -7.58 -7.78
C LEU A 86 -1.66 -7.55 -8.84
N LYS A 87 -2.01 -8.70 -9.45
CA LYS A 87 -3.03 -8.75 -10.51
C LYS A 87 -4.46 -8.85 -9.97
N ILE A 88 -4.61 -9.13 -8.68
CA ILE A 88 -5.87 -9.42 -8.00
C ILE A 88 -6.37 -8.19 -7.22
N HIS A 89 -5.52 -7.17 -7.05
CA HIS A 89 -5.84 -5.89 -6.40
C HIS A 89 -6.30 -4.87 -7.43
#